data_AF-D8M165-F1
#
_entry.id   AF-D8M165-F1
#
_cell.length_a   1.000
_cell.length_b   1.000
_cell.length_c   1.000
_cell.angle_alpha   90.00
_cell.angle_beta   90.00
_cell.angle_gamma   90.00
#
_symmetry.space_group_name_H-M   'P 1'
#
loop_
_entity.id
_entity.type
_entity.pdbx_description
1 polymer ?
#
loop_
_entity_poly.entity_id
_entity_poly.type
_entity_poly.pdbx_seq_one_letter_code
_entity_poly.pdbx_strand_id
1 'polypeptide(L)'
;MSCTSQRSFSVFVESIYPKAFDVMQRALREHGDEEEIVSSIMKFLASLVLNQESRIDYCNDIANGVTLFRETARVLIVYGNLLLNNFKTFDQCPAYVYKGICQLFHVMVRLLKGKYVPFGVFPLYDDSSFKDILEMYLKIVIRTPFKSLSEWPKYERAVFVFLEILFAEHIDTVCAIDSQAFITIMDSVCNGVSSFSPEVVIACSRILTRVASYLYLNQYKNTPTVANIKRIIVAQPNFWSVVLTSVLNAFIFGAASTLWELSKPIYAVCLVDQQAFGQYIKAVSENQDSIVQMQLMEDSNNLMSSLDYAMSKQSMDKFSKMAVAWRRQYLSYMKL
;
A
#
# COMPACT_ATOMS: atom_id res chain seq x y z
N MET A 1 19.13 -25.84 8.20
CA MET A 1 18.70 -25.75 9.62
C MET A 1 17.61 -24.71 9.72
N SER A 2 16.41 -25.06 10.19
CA SER A 2 15.37 -24.04 10.44
C SER A 2 15.68 -23.35 11.78
N CYS A 3 15.90 -22.02 11.76
CA CYS A 3 16.12 -21.22 12.96
C CYS A 3 14.76 -20.69 13.45
N THR A 4 13.93 -21.59 13.98
CA THR A 4 12.57 -21.27 14.44
C THR A 4 12.53 -20.76 15.88
N SER A 5 13.46 -21.20 16.74
CA SER A 5 13.54 -20.70 18.12
C SER A 5 14.28 -19.37 18.22
N GLN A 6 13.88 -18.52 19.16
CA GLN A 6 14.55 -17.25 19.50
C GLN A 6 16.05 -17.47 19.77
N ARG A 7 16.40 -18.47 20.60
CA ARG A 7 17.80 -18.77 20.92
C ARG A 7 18.62 -19.18 19.70
N SER A 8 18.09 -20.07 18.86
CA SER A 8 18.78 -20.50 17.63
C SER A 8 18.94 -19.34 16.65
N PHE A 9 17.94 -18.46 16.57
CA PHE A 9 18.00 -17.27 15.75
C PHE A 9 19.06 -16.28 16.24
N SER A 10 19.09 -15.96 17.53
CA SER A 10 20.09 -15.05 18.10
C SER A 10 21.52 -15.55 17.90
N VAL A 11 21.79 -16.84 18.19
CA VAL A 11 23.12 -17.45 17.95
C VAL A 11 23.50 -17.38 16.47
N PHE A 12 22.54 -17.60 15.56
CA PHE A 12 22.78 -17.49 14.14
C PHE A 12 23.11 -16.05 13.72
N VAL A 13 22.34 -15.06 14.18
CA VAL A 13 22.58 -13.64 13.87
C VAL A 13 23.93 -13.18 14.41
N GLU A 14 24.29 -13.57 15.63
CA GLU A 14 25.62 -13.30 16.21
C GLU A 14 26.74 -13.92 15.39
N SER A 15 26.53 -15.13 14.84
CA SER A 15 27.56 -15.81 14.05
C SER A 15 27.85 -15.15 12.69
N ILE A 16 26.86 -14.46 12.12
CA ILE A 16 26.99 -13.81 10.80
C ILE A 16 27.37 -12.32 10.93
N TYR A 17 27.09 -11.70 12.07
CA TYR A 17 27.35 -10.28 12.30
C TYR A 17 28.83 -9.99 12.63
N PRO A 18 29.43 -8.89 12.11
CA PRO A 18 28.96 -8.03 11.03
C PRO A 18 29.37 -8.55 9.63
N LYS A 19 30.32 -9.48 9.57
CA LYS A 19 31.07 -9.84 8.35
C LYS A 19 30.19 -10.26 7.18
N ALA A 20 29.10 -11.00 7.43
CA ALA A 20 28.22 -11.45 6.36
C ALA A 20 27.51 -10.26 5.68
N PHE A 21 27.11 -9.24 6.44
CA PHE A 21 26.49 -8.03 5.88
C PHE A 21 27.48 -7.23 5.04
N ASP A 22 28.74 -7.13 5.46
CA ASP A 22 29.80 -6.49 4.67
C ASP A 22 30.06 -7.23 3.35
N VAL A 23 30.10 -8.58 3.40
CA VAL A 23 30.24 -9.41 2.20
C VAL A 23 29.07 -9.18 1.25
N MET A 24 27.82 -9.17 1.75
CA MET A 24 26.64 -8.90 0.93
C MET A 24 26.71 -7.51 0.28
N GLN A 25 27.09 -6.47 1.03
CA GLN A 25 27.28 -5.12 0.49
C GLN A 25 28.33 -5.10 -0.62
N ARG A 26 29.47 -5.76 -0.42
CA ARG A 26 30.54 -5.83 -1.43
C ARG A 26 30.08 -6.57 -2.68
N ALA A 27 29.43 -7.73 -2.54
CA ALA A 27 28.93 -8.49 -3.68
C ALA A 27 27.91 -7.68 -4.48
N LEU A 28 27.02 -6.91 -3.84
CA LEU A 28 26.07 -6.04 -4.53
C LEU A 28 26.74 -4.86 -5.24
N ARG A 29 27.88 -4.36 -4.76
CA ARG A 29 28.63 -3.28 -5.44
C ARG A 29 29.36 -3.80 -6.67
N GLU A 30 29.93 -5.00 -6.58
CA GLU A 30 30.74 -5.60 -7.65
C GLU A 30 29.86 -6.30 -8.71
N HIS A 31 28.73 -6.89 -8.30
CA HIS A 31 27.89 -7.75 -9.13
C HIS A 31 26.40 -7.43 -8.98
N GLY A 32 26.05 -6.14 -8.86
CA GLY A 32 24.67 -5.68 -8.66
C GLY A 32 23.74 -5.83 -9.88
N ASP A 33 24.28 -6.17 -11.04
CA ASP A 33 23.59 -6.50 -12.27
C ASP A 33 23.39 -8.02 -12.47
N GLU A 34 24.09 -8.85 -11.71
CA GLU A 34 23.94 -10.31 -11.77
C GLU A 34 22.72 -10.79 -10.96
N GLU A 35 21.69 -11.25 -11.69
CA GLU A 35 20.40 -11.66 -11.12
C GLU A 35 20.52 -12.73 -10.02
N GLU A 36 21.44 -13.68 -10.19
CA GLU A 36 21.64 -14.80 -9.27
C GLU A 36 22.18 -14.34 -7.92
N ILE A 37 23.16 -13.42 -7.93
CA ILE A 37 23.79 -12.86 -6.73
C ILE A 37 22.77 -12.00 -5.98
N VAL A 38 22.13 -11.06 -6.69
CA VAL A 38 21.07 -10.21 -6.11
C VAL A 38 19.96 -11.06 -5.51
N SER A 39 19.46 -12.06 -6.25
CA SER A 39 18.38 -12.92 -5.79
C SER A 39 18.75 -13.73 -4.56
N SER A 40 19.98 -14.23 -4.49
CA SER A 40 20.46 -15.01 -3.36
C SER A 40 20.52 -14.17 -2.09
N ILE A 41 21.07 -12.96 -2.19
CA ILE A 41 21.15 -12.00 -1.09
C ILE A 41 19.74 -11.58 -0.64
N MET A 42 18.87 -11.17 -1.56
CA MET A 42 17.54 -10.68 -1.18
C MET A 42 16.65 -11.78 -0.58
N LYS A 43 16.71 -13.01 -1.10
CA LYS A 43 15.97 -14.14 -0.51
C LYS A 43 16.50 -14.50 0.89
N PHE A 44 17.81 -14.45 1.08
CA PHE A 44 18.41 -14.65 2.39
C PHE A 44 17.94 -13.57 3.36
N LEU A 45 18.07 -12.29 3.02
CA LEU A 45 17.61 -11.17 3.85
C LEU A 45 16.11 -11.27 4.15
N ALA A 46 15.28 -11.53 3.14
CA ALA A 46 13.84 -11.70 3.33
C ALA A 46 13.55 -12.79 4.37
N SER A 47 14.30 -13.90 4.33
CA SER A 47 14.13 -15.02 5.26
C SER A 47 14.67 -14.70 6.65
N LEU A 48 15.74 -13.89 6.75
CA LEU A 48 16.34 -13.44 8.00
C LEU A 48 15.40 -12.50 8.76
N VAL A 49 14.81 -11.52 8.08
CA VAL A 49 13.96 -10.49 8.70
C VAL A 49 12.53 -10.93 8.97
N LEU A 50 12.12 -12.11 8.48
CA LEU A 50 10.78 -12.64 8.69
C LEU A 50 10.57 -13.01 10.16
N ASN A 51 9.70 -12.30 10.89
CA ASN A 51 9.37 -12.65 12.27
C ASN A 51 8.31 -13.76 12.34
N GLN A 52 8.70 -14.98 11.95
CA GLN A 52 7.84 -16.15 12.07
C GLN A 52 7.81 -16.61 13.54
N GLU A 53 6.62 -16.94 14.05
CA GLU A 53 6.41 -17.47 15.41
C GLU A 53 6.97 -16.57 16.54
N SER A 54 7.05 -15.26 16.29
CA SER A 54 7.59 -14.28 17.23
C SER A 54 9.03 -14.58 17.69
N ARG A 55 9.85 -15.19 16.81
CA ARG A 55 11.26 -15.50 17.09
C ARG A 55 12.14 -14.28 17.37
N ILE A 56 11.67 -13.08 17.00
CA ILE A 56 12.27 -11.78 17.38
C ILE A 56 11.25 -11.08 18.26
N ASP A 57 11.51 -11.04 19.57
CA ASP A 57 10.62 -10.44 20.54
C ASP A 57 10.97 -8.97 20.76
N TYR A 58 10.00 -8.10 20.48
CA TYR A 58 10.13 -6.67 20.72
C TYR A 58 10.51 -6.34 22.16
N CYS A 59 9.91 -6.98 23.16
CA CYS A 59 10.09 -6.54 24.55
C CYS A 59 11.47 -6.92 25.12
N ASN A 60 11.98 -8.08 24.72
CA ASN A 60 13.19 -8.67 25.28
C ASN A 60 14.44 -8.42 24.41
N ASP A 61 14.27 -8.15 23.11
CA ASP A 61 15.35 -8.12 22.12
C ASP A 61 15.40 -6.82 21.28
N ILE A 62 14.96 -5.66 21.83
CA ILE A 62 14.95 -4.37 21.10
C ILE A 62 16.30 -4.08 20.42
N ALA A 63 17.40 -4.26 21.16
CA ALA A 63 18.74 -4.00 20.64
C ALA A 63 19.09 -4.90 19.44
N ASN A 64 18.66 -6.16 19.47
CA ASN A 64 18.86 -7.13 18.39
C ASN A 64 17.97 -6.78 17.18
N GLY A 65 16.72 -6.39 17.41
CA GLY A 65 15.80 -5.95 16.36
C GLY A 65 16.30 -4.69 15.63
N VAL A 66 16.74 -3.68 16.38
CA VAL A 66 17.30 -2.44 15.83
C VAL A 66 18.61 -2.71 15.07
N THR A 67 19.51 -3.54 15.63
CA THR A 67 20.76 -3.90 14.95
C THR A 67 20.50 -4.66 13.66
N LEU A 68 19.61 -5.65 13.69
CA LEU A 68 19.21 -6.42 12.51
C LEU A 68 18.62 -5.52 11.43
N PHE A 69 17.74 -4.59 11.81
CA PHE A 69 17.19 -3.61 10.88
C PHE A 69 18.29 -2.76 10.27
N ARG A 70 19.20 -2.19 11.08
CA ARG A 70 20.26 -1.29 10.59
C ARG A 70 21.18 -1.98 9.60
N GLU A 71 21.67 -3.18 9.92
CA GLU A 71 22.56 -3.90 9.01
C GLU A 71 21.84 -4.35 7.73
N THR A 72 20.59 -4.80 7.85
CA THR A 72 19.78 -5.10 6.67
C THR A 72 19.56 -3.85 5.83
N ALA A 73 19.29 -2.70 6.46
CA ALA A 73 19.04 -1.45 5.78
C ALA A 73 20.27 -0.99 4.98
N ARG A 74 21.48 -1.13 5.53
CA ARG A 74 22.73 -0.84 4.80
C ARG A 74 22.87 -1.66 3.52
N VAL A 75 22.60 -2.97 3.59
CA VAL A 75 22.64 -3.84 2.40
C VAL A 75 21.60 -3.40 1.36
N LEU A 76 20.37 -3.10 1.79
CA LEU A 76 19.29 -2.67 0.90
C LEU A 76 19.57 -1.30 0.27
N ILE A 77 20.16 -0.37 1.01
CA ILE A 77 20.55 0.96 0.51
C ILE A 77 21.63 0.84 -0.58
N VAL A 78 22.60 -0.07 -0.44
CA VAL A 78 23.61 -0.32 -1.49
C VAL A 78 22.95 -0.72 -2.80
N TYR A 79 22.07 -1.72 -2.77
CA TYR A 79 21.38 -2.16 -3.99
C TYR A 79 20.42 -1.12 -4.54
N GLY A 80 19.64 -0.49 -3.66
CA GLY A 80 18.69 0.57 -4.05
C GLY A 80 19.38 1.76 -4.70
N ASN A 81 20.53 2.21 -4.18
CA ASN A 81 21.31 3.27 -4.79
C ASN A 81 21.94 2.84 -6.13
N LEU A 82 22.36 1.58 -6.27
CA LEU A 82 22.83 1.07 -7.55
C LEU A 82 21.73 1.14 -8.62
N LEU A 83 20.50 0.74 -8.27
CA LEU A 83 19.33 0.88 -9.13
C LEU A 83 19.07 2.35 -9.50
N LEU A 84 19.05 3.25 -8.50
CA LEU A 84 18.79 4.67 -8.71
C LEU A 84 19.91 5.39 -9.50
N ASN A 85 21.15 4.92 -9.41
CA ASN A 85 22.26 5.51 -10.17
C ASN A 85 22.25 5.05 -11.63
N ASN A 86 21.88 3.79 -11.87
CA ASN A 86 21.91 3.20 -13.21
C ASN A 86 20.63 3.49 -14.02
N PHE A 87 19.49 3.71 -13.35
CA PHE A 87 18.20 3.89 -13.99
C PHE A 87 17.52 5.20 -13.55
N LYS A 88 17.39 6.15 -14.48
CA LYS A 88 16.68 7.42 -14.24
C LYS A 88 15.19 7.21 -14.00
N THR A 89 14.60 6.29 -14.75
CA THR A 89 13.22 5.79 -14.62
C THR A 89 13.26 4.27 -14.72
N PHE A 90 12.25 3.59 -14.18
CA PHE A 90 12.11 2.14 -14.36
C PHE A 90 11.22 1.77 -15.54
N ASP A 91 11.26 2.59 -16.59
CA ASP A 91 10.51 2.32 -17.82
C ASP A 91 11.31 1.38 -18.72
N GLN A 92 10.67 0.31 -19.19
CA GLN A 92 11.26 -0.70 -20.09
C GLN A 92 12.65 -1.22 -19.65
N CYS A 93 12.88 -1.37 -18.35
CA CYS A 93 14.11 -1.96 -17.83
C CYS A 93 14.21 -3.47 -18.15
N PRO A 94 15.43 -4.04 -18.15
CA PRO A 94 15.62 -5.47 -18.21
C PRO A 94 14.86 -6.22 -17.11
N ALA A 95 14.42 -7.45 -17.39
CA ALA A 95 13.60 -8.24 -16.47
C ALA A 95 14.25 -8.46 -15.09
N TYR A 96 15.57 -8.59 -15.02
CA TYR A 96 16.30 -8.76 -13.76
C TYR A 96 16.17 -7.54 -12.84
N VAL A 97 16.02 -6.33 -13.40
CA VAL A 97 15.83 -5.07 -12.64
C VAL A 97 14.48 -5.10 -11.93
N TYR A 98 13.41 -5.43 -12.65
CA TYR A 98 12.08 -5.55 -12.05
C TYR A 98 12.04 -6.63 -10.97
N LYS A 99 12.69 -7.77 -11.22
CA LYS A 99 12.79 -8.84 -10.22
C LYS A 99 13.55 -8.39 -8.97
N GLY A 100 14.64 -7.67 -9.15
CA GLY A 100 15.42 -7.08 -8.07
C GLY A 100 14.61 -6.10 -7.23
N ILE A 101 13.86 -5.19 -7.86
CA ILE A 101 12.96 -4.25 -7.16
C ILE A 101 11.85 -5.00 -6.41
N CYS A 102 11.24 -6.03 -7.01
CA CYS A 102 10.23 -6.84 -6.35
C CYS A 102 10.78 -7.49 -5.07
N GLN A 103 11.99 -8.04 -5.13
CA GLN A 103 12.63 -8.67 -3.99
C GLN A 103 13.04 -7.63 -2.93
N LEU A 104 13.53 -6.47 -3.35
CA LEU A 104 13.83 -5.34 -2.48
C LEU A 104 12.58 -4.92 -1.68
N PHE A 105 11.45 -4.67 -2.36
CA PHE A 105 10.16 -4.40 -1.72
C PHE A 105 9.72 -5.52 -0.77
N HIS A 106 9.91 -6.78 -1.15
CA HIS A 106 9.54 -7.91 -0.31
C HIS A 106 10.31 -7.98 1.02
N VAL A 107 11.62 -7.66 1.01
CA VAL A 107 12.41 -7.58 2.26
C VAL A 107 11.86 -6.46 3.14
N MET A 108 11.61 -5.27 2.57
CA MET A 108 11.10 -4.12 3.32
C MET A 108 9.72 -4.35 3.90
N VAL A 109 8.82 -4.97 3.13
CA VAL A 109 7.48 -5.38 3.57
C VAL A 109 7.58 -6.24 4.83
N ARG A 110 8.52 -7.19 4.89
CA ARG A 110 8.73 -8.06 6.05
C ARG A 110 9.32 -7.31 7.25
N LEU A 111 10.25 -6.38 7.03
CA LEU A 111 10.79 -5.52 8.09
C LEU A 111 9.67 -4.69 8.74
N LEU A 112 8.88 -3.98 7.93
CA LEU A 112 7.82 -3.09 8.41
C LEU A 112 6.69 -3.86 9.12
N LYS A 113 6.31 -5.04 8.59
CA LYS A 113 5.27 -5.89 9.23
C LYS A 113 5.78 -6.71 10.41
N GLY A 114 7.09 -6.76 10.65
CA GLY A 114 7.70 -7.66 11.62
C GLY A 114 7.34 -7.38 13.09
N LYS A 115 6.97 -6.13 13.41
CA LYS A 115 6.59 -5.67 14.76
C LYS A 115 7.64 -5.91 15.86
N TYR A 116 8.92 -6.01 15.48
CA TYR A 116 10.04 -6.16 16.42
C TYR A 116 10.98 -4.94 16.42
N VAL A 117 10.68 -3.91 15.63
CA VAL A 117 11.47 -2.66 15.56
C VAL A 117 10.55 -1.48 15.87
N PRO A 118 10.83 -0.67 16.90
CA PRO A 118 10.09 0.55 17.14
C PRO A 118 10.68 1.67 16.29
N PHE A 119 10.18 1.88 15.07
CA PHE A 119 10.77 2.89 14.17
C PHE A 119 10.81 4.31 14.75
N GLY A 120 9.95 4.62 15.73
CA GLY A 120 9.98 5.91 16.45
C GLY A 120 11.23 6.13 17.33
N VAL A 121 12.05 5.12 17.60
CA VAL A 121 13.28 5.30 18.41
C VAL A 121 14.47 5.81 17.62
N PHE A 122 14.50 5.62 16.30
CA PHE A 122 15.65 6.02 15.47
C PHE A 122 15.96 7.52 15.61
N PRO A 123 14.98 8.44 15.51
CA PRO A 123 15.23 9.86 15.73
C PRO A 123 15.68 10.21 17.16
N LEU A 124 15.29 9.42 18.16
CA LEU A 124 15.68 9.65 19.56
C LEU A 124 17.16 9.35 19.83
N TYR A 125 17.77 8.51 18.98
CA TYR A 125 19.18 8.12 19.07
C TYR A 125 20.05 8.78 17.98
N ASP A 126 19.52 9.77 17.26
CA ASP A 126 20.20 10.40 16.11
C ASP A 126 20.65 9.39 15.03
N ASP A 127 19.88 8.31 14.87
CA ASP A 127 20.13 7.27 13.87
C ASP A 127 19.26 7.53 12.63
N SER A 128 19.89 7.89 11.50
CA SER A 128 19.20 8.19 10.25
C SER A 128 18.80 6.94 9.46
N SER A 129 19.17 5.73 9.89
CA SER A 129 19.05 4.51 9.07
C SER A 129 17.63 4.26 8.55
N PHE A 130 16.60 4.49 9.38
CA PHE A 130 15.19 4.32 8.98
C PHE A 130 14.75 5.40 7.98
N LYS A 131 15.18 6.65 8.19
CA LYS A 131 14.88 7.75 7.28
C LYS A 131 15.55 7.54 5.92
N ASP A 132 16.85 7.22 5.91
CA ASP A 132 17.65 7.07 4.71
C ASP A 132 17.13 5.93 3.82
N ILE A 133 16.78 4.79 4.42
CA ILE A 133 16.18 3.69 3.66
C ILE A 133 14.81 4.11 3.12
N LEU A 134 13.94 4.72 3.92
CA LEU A 134 12.61 5.11 3.48
C LEU A 134 12.66 6.12 2.32
N GLU A 135 13.56 7.10 2.37
CA GLU A 135 13.82 8.03 1.28
C GLU A 135 14.28 7.32 -0.01
N MET A 136 15.16 6.33 0.12
CA MET A 136 15.61 5.52 -1.03
C MET A 136 14.43 4.75 -1.66
N TYR A 137 13.60 4.08 -0.85
CA TYR A 137 12.43 3.36 -1.36
C TYR A 137 11.41 4.30 -2.01
N LEU A 138 11.19 5.49 -1.45
CA LEU A 138 10.32 6.49 -2.06
C LEU A 138 10.84 6.96 -3.41
N LYS A 139 12.16 7.18 -3.56
CA LYS A 139 12.75 7.50 -4.87
C LYS A 139 12.51 6.38 -5.89
N ILE A 140 12.53 5.11 -5.46
CA ILE A 140 12.21 3.99 -6.33
C ILE A 140 10.73 4.00 -6.74
N VAL A 141 9.83 4.22 -5.78
CA VAL A 141 8.38 4.33 -6.03
C VAL A 141 8.09 5.47 -7.01
N ILE A 142 8.68 6.65 -6.83
CA ILE A 142 8.48 7.81 -7.72
C ILE A 142 8.95 7.53 -9.16
N ARG A 143 9.99 6.71 -9.35
CA ARG A 143 10.51 6.32 -10.67
C ARG A 143 9.79 5.13 -11.30
N THR A 144 8.81 4.54 -10.61
CA THR A 144 8.00 3.42 -11.11
C THR A 144 7.10 3.88 -12.26
N PRO A 145 7.05 3.17 -13.40
CA PRO A 145 6.22 3.54 -14.54
C PRO A 145 4.75 3.15 -14.31
N PHE A 146 4.06 3.87 -13.41
CA PHE A 146 2.69 3.54 -12.99
C PHE A 146 1.68 3.38 -14.15
N LYS A 147 1.88 4.09 -15.27
CA LYS A 147 0.99 4.03 -16.44
C LYS A 147 1.05 2.70 -17.20
N SER A 148 2.21 2.04 -17.21
CA SER A 148 2.44 0.76 -17.91
C SER A 148 2.64 -0.41 -16.94
N LEU A 149 2.42 -0.20 -15.64
CA LEU A 149 2.74 -1.17 -14.59
C LEU A 149 1.99 -2.51 -14.77
N SER A 150 0.80 -2.48 -15.38
CA SER A 150 0.01 -3.67 -15.71
C SER A 150 0.68 -4.63 -16.71
N GLU A 151 1.69 -4.17 -17.45
CA GLU A 151 2.50 -5.01 -18.34
C GLU A 151 3.40 -5.99 -17.54
N TRP A 152 3.66 -5.69 -16.26
CA TRP A 152 4.51 -6.50 -15.39
C TRP A 152 3.77 -6.90 -14.09
N PRO A 153 2.88 -7.92 -14.13
CA PRO A 153 1.99 -8.24 -13.00
C PRO A 153 2.70 -8.54 -11.67
N LYS A 154 3.90 -9.14 -11.72
CA LYS A 154 4.71 -9.38 -10.51
C LYS A 154 5.21 -8.08 -9.88
N TYR A 155 5.60 -7.13 -10.72
CA TYR A 155 6.08 -5.82 -10.30
C TYR A 155 4.92 -4.95 -9.81
N GLU A 156 3.80 -4.94 -10.54
CA GLU A 156 2.53 -4.32 -10.11
C GLU A 156 2.14 -4.77 -8.70
N ARG A 157 2.05 -6.08 -8.47
CA ARG A 157 1.76 -6.65 -7.15
C ARG A 157 2.74 -6.16 -6.09
N ALA A 158 4.04 -6.22 -6.37
CA ALA A 158 5.06 -5.85 -5.39
C ALA A 158 4.96 -4.36 -5.00
N VAL A 159 4.75 -3.47 -5.98
CA VAL A 159 4.56 -2.03 -5.78
C VAL A 159 3.36 -1.76 -4.90
N PHE A 160 2.17 -2.30 -5.24
CA PHE A 160 0.95 -1.99 -4.50
C PHE A 160 0.93 -2.60 -3.10
N VAL A 161 1.49 -3.80 -2.90
CA VAL A 161 1.64 -4.38 -1.55
C VAL A 161 2.58 -3.54 -0.69
N PHE A 162 3.63 -2.96 -1.26
CA PHE A 162 4.53 -2.07 -0.54
C PHE A 162 3.84 -0.72 -0.22
N LEU A 163 3.18 -0.11 -1.20
CA LEU A 163 2.39 1.11 -1.01
C LEU A 163 1.33 0.94 0.08
N GLU A 164 0.62 -0.19 0.12
CA GLU A 164 -0.37 -0.49 1.17
C GLU A 164 0.21 -0.32 2.57
N ILE A 165 1.45 -0.78 2.79
CA ILE A 165 2.14 -0.67 4.08
C ILE A 165 2.54 0.78 4.35
N LEU A 166 3.08 1.47 3.36
CA LEU A 166 3.46 2.87 3.52
C LEU A 166 2.25 3.74 3.88
N PHE A 167 1.10 3.55 3.22
CA PHE A 167 -0.12 4.28 3.56
C PHE A 167 -0.73 3.84 4.90
N ALA A 168 -0.48 2.61 5.35
CA ALA A 168 -0.99 2.13 6.62
C ALA A 168 -0.19 2.65 7.82
N GLU A 169 1.14 2.67 7.73
CA GLU A 169 2.04 2.91 8.87
C GLU A 169 2.84 4.23 8.75
N HIS A 170 3.01 4.77 7.54
CA HIS A 170 3.90 5.90 7.22
C HIS A 170 3.24 6.91 6.26
N ILE A 171 1.94 7.17 6.44
CA ILE A 171 1.15 8.04 5.56
C ILE A 171 1.70 9.48 5.49
N ASP A 172 2.27 9.97 6.59
CA ASP A 172 2.95 11.26 6.68
C ASP A 172 4.12 11.35 5.69
N THR A 173 4.90 10.29 5.55
CA THR A 173 6.04 10.24 4.66
C THR A 173 5.61 10.21 3.19
N VAL A 174 4.57 9.41 2.86
CA VAL A 174 4.03 9.37 1.49
C VAL A 174 3.38 10.69 1.11
N CYS A 175 2.63 11.32 2.01
CA CYS A 175 2.01 12.62 1.75
C CYS A 175 3.01 13.79 1.72
N ALA A 176 4.26 13.59 2.13
CA ALA A 176 5.30 14.62 2.08
C ALA A 176 6.05 14.69 0.74
N ILE A 177 5.83 13.74 -0.17
CA ILE A 177 6.41 13.77 -1.52
C ILE A 177 5.82 14.91 -2.36
N ASP A 178 6.41 15.17 -3.51
CA ASP A 178 5.91 16.19 -4.42
C ASP A 178 4.46 15.89 -4.88
N SER A 179 3.68 16.95 -5.13
CA SER A 179 2.25 16.80 -5.43
C SER A 179 1.98 16.03 -6.72
N GLN A 180 2.87 16.11 -7.72
CA GLN A 180 2.68 15.43 -9.00
C GLN A 180 2.90 13.92 -8.89
N ALA A 181 3.92 13.51 -8.12
CA ALA A 181 4.21 12.12 -7.80
C ALA A 181 3.08 11.51 -6.97
N PHE A 182 2.57 12.24 -5.97
CA PHE A 182 1.42 11.78 -5.20
C PHE A 182 0.17 11.60 -6.07
N ILE A 183 -0.15 12.56 -6.94
CA ILE A 183 -1.26 12.43 -7.89
C ILE A 183 -1.07 11.20 -8.77
N THR A 184 0.14 11.01 -9.33
CA THR A 184 0.44 9.85 -10.18
C THR A 184 0.25 8.51 -9.45
N ILE A 185 0.68 8.43 -8.18
CA ILE A 185 0.47 7.25 -7.34
C ILE A 185 -1.03 7.03 -7.11
N MET A 186 -1.78 8.08 -6.73
CA MET A 186 -3.21 7.96 -6.46
C MET A 186 -4.03 7.62 -7.69
N ASP A 187 -3.71 8.19 -8.86
CA ASP A 187 -4.33 7.82 -10.13
C ASP A 187 -4.09 6.33 -10.43
N SER A 188 -2.86 5.85 -10.20
CA SER A 188 -2.54 4.44 -10.37
C SER A 188 -3.28 3.54 -9.38
N VAL A 189 -3.43 3.97 -8.13
CA VAL A 189 -4.22 3.26 -7.10
C VAL A 189 -5.69 3.21 -7.51
N CYS A 190 -6.25 4.29 -8.05
CA CYS A 190 -7.62 4.31 -8.56
C CYS A 190 -7.83 3.36 -9.74
N ASN A 191 -6.84 3.23 -10.63
CA ASN A 191 -6.89 2.25 -11.71
C ASN A 191 -6.68 0.81 -11.20
N GLY A 192 -5.86 0.62 -10.17
CA GLY A 192 -5.53 -0.69 -9.59
C GLY A 192 -6.71 -1.41 -8.94
N VAL A 193 -7.80 -0.72 -8.59
CA VAL A 193 -9.04 -1.37 -8.10
C VAL A 193 -9.73 -2.23 -9.16
N SER A 194 -9.39 -2.04 -10.43
CA SER A 194 -9.85 -2.85 -11.57
C SER A 194 -8.77 -3.80 -12.11
N SER A 195 -7.66 -4.00 -11.38
CA SER A 195 -6.60 -4.92 -11.77
C SER A 195 -7.09 -6.36 -11.85
N PHE A 196 -6.47 -7.17 -12.71
CA PHE A 196 -6.72 -8.61 -12.81
C PHE A 196 -6.23 -9.39 -11.58
N SER A 197 -5.35 -8.80 -10.78
CA SER A 197 -4.84 -9.41 -9.55
C SER A 197 -5.71 -9.02 -8.35
N PRO A 198 -6.39 -9.99 -7.69
CA PRO A 198 -7.19 -9.70 -6.50
C PRO A 198 -6.36 -9.05 -5.37
N GLU A 199 -5.09 -9.40 -5.26
CA GLU A 199 -4.20 -8.82 -4.25
C GLU A 199 -3.93 -7.34 -4.51
N VAL A 200 -3.79 -6.93 -5.78
CA VAL A 200 -3.65 -5.51 -6.17
C VAL A 200 -4.94 -4.76 -5.87
N VAL A 201 -6.09 -5.32 -6.22
CA VAL A 201 -7.41 -4.72 -5.91
C VAL A 201 -7.59 -4.51 -4.41
N ILE A 202 -7.24 -5.51 -3.60
CA ILE A 202 -7.31 -5.43 -2.14
C ILE A 202 -6.35 -4.36 -1.60
N ALA A 203 -5.10 -4.33 -2.07
CA ALA A 203 -4.13 -3.32 -1.65
C ALA A 203 -4.60 -1.90 -1.99
N CYS A 204 -5.07 -1.66 -3.22
CA CYS A 204 -5.61 -0.38 -3.65
C CYS A 204 -6.83 0.04 -2.84
N SER A 205 -7.77 -0.89 -2.60
CA SER A 205 -8.97 -0.63 -1.80
C SER A 205 -8.61 -0.17 -0.38
N ARG A 206 -7.60 -0.80 0.22
CA ARG A 206 -7.11 -0.43 1.55
C ARG A 206 -6.39 0.91 1.54
N ILE A 207 -5.57 1.20 0.54
CA ILE A 207 -4.93 2.53 0.39
C ILE A 207 -6.00 3.63 0.32
N LEU A 208 -6.99 3.49 -0.56
CA LEU A 208 -8.07 4.47 -0.71
C LEU A 208 -8.87 4.65 0.59
N THR A 209 -9.20 3.54 1.26
CA THR A 209 -9.85 3.59 2.58
C THR A 209 -9.00 4.37 3.57
N ARG A 210 -7.69 4.11 3.63
CA ARG A 210 -6.79 4.77 4.59
C ARG A 210 -6.71 6.27 4.36
N VAL A 211 -6.56 6.71 3.10
CA VAL A 211 -6.48 8.14 2.78
C VAL A 211 -7.80 8.84 3.13
N ALA A 212 -8.95 8.27 2.74
CA ALA A 212 -10.25 8.84 3.04
C ALA A 212 -10.55 8.87 4.54
N SER A 213 -10.35 7.76 5.24
CA SER A 213 -10.51 7.65 6.70
C SER A 213 -9.59 8.61 7.46
N TYR A 214 -8.32 8.73 7.03
CA TYR A 214 -7.36 9.64 7.66
C TYR A 214 -7.82 11.09 7.51
N LEU A 215 -8.25 11.48 6.31
CA LEU A 215 -8.75 12.84 6.07
C LEU A 215 -10.00 13.10 6.90
N TYR A 216 -11.00 12.21 6.87
CA TYR A 216 -12.24 12.36 7.62
C TYR A 216 -12.00 12.58 9.13
N LEU A 217 -11.15 11.75 9.74
CA LEU A 217 -10.86 11.83 11.18
C LEU A 217 -9.97 13.01 11.59
N ASN A 218 -9.19 13.56 10.65
CA ASN A 218 -8.19 14.58 10.96
C ASN A 218 -8.42 15.91 10.24
N GLN A 219 -9.54 16.08 9.52
CA GLN A 219 -9.81 17.26 8.68
C GLN A 219 -9.75 18.60 9.43
N TYR A 220 -10.00 18.59 10.74
CA TYR A 220 -9.95 19.78 11.62
C TYR A 220 -8.59 19.99 12.29
N LYS A 221 -7.67 19.02 12.17
CA LYS A 221 -6.31 19.14 12.72
C LYS A 221 -5.42 19.88 11.73
N ASN A 222 -4.55 20.75 12.25
CA ASN A 222 -3.54 21.44 11.45
C ASN A 222 -2.24 20.63 11.41
N THR A 223 -2.24 19.52 10.67
CA THR A 223 -1.03 18.70 10.46
C THR A 223 -0.50 18.85 9.03
N PRO A 224 0.82 18.72 8.80
CA PRO A 224 1.40 18.75 7.47
C PRO A 224 0.75 17.72 6.52
N THR A 225 0.46 16.52 7.02
CA THR A 225 -0.20 15.46 6.26
C THR A 225 -1.58 15.89 5.75
N VAL A 226 -2.42 16.46 6.62
CA VAL A 226 -3.76 16.95 6.23
C VAL A 226 -3.63 18.10 5.22
N ALA A 227 -2.69 19.03 5.45
CA ALA A 227 -2.45 20.13 4.54
C ALA A 227 -2.01 19.65 3.14
N ASN A 228 -1.13 18.65 3.08
CA ASN A 228 -0.68 18.08 1.82
C ASN A 228 -1.81 17.35 1.07
N ILE A 229 -2.60 16.51 1.76
CA ILE A 229 -3.78 15.85 1.16
C ILE A 229 -4.78 16.89 0.65
N LYS A 230 -5.09 17.92 1.45
CA LYS A 230 -6.00 19.00 1.03
C LYS A 230 -5.49 19.76 -0.19
N ARG A 231 -4.17 20.00 -0.30
CA ARG A 231 -3.57 20.66 -1.48
C ARG A 231 -3.89 19.90 -2.76
N ILE A 232 -3.85 18.56 -2.71
CA ILE A 232 -4.16 17.71 -3.86
C ILE A 232 -5.65 17.75 -4.20
N ILE A 233 -6.53 17.72 -3.20
CA ILE A 233 -7.99 17.82 -3.43
C ILE A 233 -8.36 19.18 -4.06
N VAL A 234 -7.69 20.26 -3.65
CA VAL A 234 -7.87 21.57 -4.29
C VAL A 234 -7.37 21.57 -5.74
N ALA A 235 -6.25 20.89 -6.01
CA ALA A 235 -5.72 20.76 -7.37
C ALA A 235 -6.58 19.84 -8.26
N GLN A 236 -7.32 18.90 -7.68
CA GLN A 236 -8.20 17.94 -8.35
C GLN A 236 -9.60 17.96 -7.73
N PRO A 237 -10.46 18.94 -8.06
CA PRO A 237 -11.76 19.12 -7.40
C PRO A 237 -12.69 17.90 -7.48
N ASN A 238 -12.55 17.09 -8.54
CA ASN A 238 -13.34 15.88 -8.75
C ASN A 238 -12.68 14.60 -8.20
N PHE A 239 -11.61 14.72 -7.40
CA PHE A 239 -10.81 13.59 -6.93
C PHE A 239 -11.66 12.49 -6.28
N TRP A 240 -12.51 12.86 -5.31
CA TRP A 240 -13.34 11.89 -4.59
C TRP A 240 -14.43 11.27 -5.47
N SER A 241 -15.04 12.06 -6.37
CA SER A 241 -16.00 11.54 -7.34
C SER A 241 -15.36 10.53 -8.30
N VAL A 242 -14.13 10.78 -8.77
CA VAL A 242 -13.36 9.85 -9.62
C VAL A 242 -13.03 8.58 -8.84
N VAL A 243 -12.49 8.70 -7.62
CA VAL A 243 -12.18 7.56 -6.75
C VAL A 243 -13.42 6.70 -6.52
N LEU A 244 -14.53 7.33 -6.13
CA LEU A 244 -15.77 6.62 -5.83
C LEU A 244 -16.34 5.92 -7.07
N THR A 245 -16.29 6.57 -8.23
CA THR A 245 -16.74 5.97 -9.50
C THR A 245 -15.90 4.75 -9.85
N SER A 246 -14.57 4.85 -9.78
CA SER A 246 -13.68 3.71 -10.05
C SER A 246 -13.94 2.53 -9.10
N VAL A 247 -14.08 2.82 -7.80
CA VAL A 247 -14.37 1.81 -6.78
C VAL A 247 -15.76 1.18 -6.97
N LEU A 248 -16.79 1.98 -7.25
CA LEU A 248 -18.16 1.46 -7.45
C LEU A 248 -18.24 0.61 -8.71
N ASN A 249 -17.62 1.01 -9.81
CA ASN A 249 -17.54 0.19 -11.01
C ASN A 249 -16.84 -1.15 -10.72
N ALA A 250 -15.68 -1.12 -10.05
CA ALA A 250 -14.98 -2.34 -9.65
C ALA A 250 -15.80 -3.20 -8.67
N PHE A 251 -16.53 -2.59 -7.74
CA PHE A 251 -17.37 -3.30 -6.78
C PHE A 251 -18.57 -3.95 -7.45
N ILE A 252 -19.26 -3.25 -8.35
CA ILE A 252 -20.47 -3.75 -9.02
C ILE A 252 -20.08 -4.83 -10.02
N PHE A 253 -19.10 -4.59 -10.87
CA PHE A 253 -18.77 -5.48 -12.00
C PHE A 253 -17.64 -6.48 -11.71
N GLY A 254 -16.92 -6.31 -10.60
CA GLY A 254 -15.77 -7.15 -10.25
C GLY A 254 -16.11 -8.50 -9.60
N ALA A 255 -15.06 -9.23 -9.26
CA ALA A 255 -15.14 -10.56 -8.68
C ALA A 255 -15.67 -10.56 -7.22
N ALA A 256 -16.35 -11.64 -6.83
CA ALA A 256 -16.92 -11.77 -5.49
C ALA A 256 -15.86 -11.75 -4.36
N SER A 257 -14.64 -12.21 -4.65
CA SER A 257 -13.53 -12.30 -3.68
C SER A 257 -13.00 -10.95 -3.21
N THR A 258 -13.23 -9.87 -3.97
CA THR A 258 -12.71 -8.53 -3.65
C THR A 258 -13.77 -7.57 -3.09
N LEU A 259 -15.06 -7.93 -3.16
CA LEU A 259 -16.19 -7.09 -2.75
C LEU A 259 -16.04 -6.55 -1.33
N TRP A 260 -15.64 -7.40 -0.39
CA TRP A 260 -15.53 -7.02 1.03
C TRP A 260 -14.48 -5.93 1.27
N GLU A 261 -13.40 -5.94 0.50
CA GLU A 261 -12.37 -4.90 0.63
C GLU A 261 -12.76 -3.66 -0.17
N LEU A 262 -13.41 -3.82 -1.33
CA LEU A 262 -13.92 -2.73 -2.17
C LEU A 262 -15.08 -1.94 -1.52
N SER A 263 -15.85 -2.53 -0.60
CA SER A 263 -16.91 -1.80 0.12
C SER A 263 -16.38 -0.78 1.12
N LYS A 264 -15.16 -0.97 1.65
CA LYS A 264 -14.54 -0.07 2.65
C LYS A 264 -14.17 1.30 2.09
N PRO A 265 -13.55 1.45 0.90
CA PRO A 265 -13.31 2.77 0.34
C PRO A 265 -14.62 3.48 -0.02
N ILE A 266 -15.68 2.78 -0.45
CA ILE A 266 -17.01 3.39 -0.66
C ILE A 266 -17.49 4.07 0.63
N TYR A 267 -17.48 3.32 1.74
CA TYR A 267 -17.86 3.86 3.06
C TYR A 267 -17.04 5.10 3.43
N ALA A 268 -15.72 5.00 3.35
CA ALA A 268 -14.83 6.07 3.79
C ALA A 268 -14.93 7.32 2.92
N VAL A 269 -15.06 7.16 1.60
CA VAL A 269 -15.22 8.29 0.67
C VAL A 269 -16.57 8.98 0.86
N CYS A 270 -17.66 8.23 1.06
CA CYS A 270 -18.98 8.81 1.34
C CYS A 270 -19.02 9.68 2.62
N LEU A 271 -18.15 9.41 3.60
CA LEU A 271 -18.02 10.26 4.78
C LEU A 271 -17.24 11.55 4.51
N VAL A 272 -16.32 11.53 3.55
CA VAL A 272 -15.54 12.70 3.13
C VAL A 272 -16.31 13.58 2.16
N ASP A 273 -16.99 12.97 1.18
CA ASP A 273 -17.80 13.63 0.17
C ASP A 273 -19.18 12.95 0.09
N GLN A 274 -20.16 13.58 0.75
CA GLN A 274 -21.53 13.07 0.83
C GLN A 274 -22.28 13.15 -0.50
N GLN A 275 -21.82 13.99 -1.44
CA GLN A 275 -22.49 14.18 -2.72
C GLN A 275 -22.04 13.17 -3.77
N ALA A 276 -20.81 12.69 -3.69
CA ALA A 276 -20.21 11.81 -4.71
C ALA A 276 -21.07 10.57 -5.00
N PHE A 277 -21.64 9.92 -3.98
CA PHE A 277 -22.47 8.72 -4.18
C PHE A 277 -23.76 9.03 -4.93
N GLY A 278 -24.45 10.12 -4.54
CA GLY A 278 -25.66 10.56 -5.23
C GLY A 278 -25.40 10.97 -6.68
N GLN A 279 -24.25 11.62 -6.96
CA GLN A 279 -23.82 11.96 -8.31
C GLN A 279 -23.62 10.70 -9.18
N TYR A 280 -22.97 9.67 -8.62
CA TYR A 280 -22.79 8.38 -9.30
C TYR A 280 -24.14 7.73 -9.63
N ILE A 281 -25.04 7.62 -8.65
CA ILE A 281 -26.36 7.02 -8.84
C ILE A 281 -27.18 7.77 -9.89
N LYS A 282 -27.14 9.11 -9.87
CA LYS A 282 -27.77 9.92 -10.91
C LYS A 282 -27.21 9.59 -12.29
N ALA A 283 -25.90 9.57 -12.46
CA ALA A 283 -25.27 9.28 -13.75
C ALA A 283 -25.63 7.89 -14.32
N VAL A 284 -25.64 6.84 -13.49
CA VAL A 284 -25.98 5.48 -13.97
C VAL A 284 -27.48 5.28 -14.22
N SER A 285 -28.34 6.14 -13.65
CA SER A 285 -29.79 6.04 -13.77
C SER A 285 -30.38 6.83 -14.94
N GLU A 286 -29.63 7.77 -15.54
CA GLU A 286 -30.10 8.68 -16.59
C GLU A 286 -30.81 7.99 -17.76
N ASN A 287 -30.36 6.79 -18.13
CA ASN A 287 -30.91 6.02 -19.26
C ASN A 287 -31.83 4.85 -18.85
N GLN A 288 -32.18 4.74 -17.57
CA GLN A 288 -33.04 3.65 -17.06
C GLN A 288 -34.51 4.08 -17.04
N ASP A 289 -35.41 3.10 -17.01
CA ASP A 289 -36.86 3.34 -16.89
C ASP A 289 -37.20 3.96 -15.52
N SER A 290 -38.26 4.78 -15.44
CA SER A 290 -38.62 5.52 -14.21
C SER A 290 -38.79 4.63 -12.97
N ILE A 291 -39.31 3.41 -13.15
CA ILE A 291 -39.47 2.42 -12.08
C ILE A 291 -38.10 1.97 -11.55
N VAL A 292 -37.15 1.69 -12.46
CA VAL A 292 -35.79 1.27 -12.12
C VAL A 292 -35.04 2.41 -11.44
N GLN A 293 -35.22 3.65 -11.91
CA GLN A 293 -34.62 4.83 -11.28
C GLN A 293 -35.11 5.00 -9.83
N MET A 294 -36.42 4.87 -9.58
CA MET A 294 -36.99 4.96 -8.23
C MET A 294 -36.47 3.86 -7.31
N GLN A 295 -36.47 2.60 -7.79
CA GLN A 295 -35.99 1.47 -7.02
C GLN A 295 -34.49 1.59 -6.68
N LEU A 296 -33.66 1.98 -7.65
CA LEU A 296 -32.24 2.21 -7.44
C LEU A 296 -32.01 3.32 -6.40
N MET A 297 -32.77 4.41 -6.48
CA MET A 297 -32.67 5.51 -5.52
C MET A 297 -33.05 5.05 -4.11
N GLU A 298 -34.11 4.27 -3.95
CA GLU A 298 -34.56 3.73 -2.67
C GLU A 298 -33.52 2.78 -2.05
N ASP A 299 -33.05 1.78 -2.80
CA ASP A 299 -32.04 0.82 -2.35
C ASP A 299 -30.72 1.54 -1.97
N SER A 300 -30.35 2.55 -2.76
CA SER A 300 -29.17 3.38 -2.54
C SER A 300 -29.29 4.23 -1.27
N ASN A 301 -30.45 4.85 -1.04
CA ASN A 301 -30.71 5.59 0.19
C ASN A 301 -30.69 4.67 1.42
N ASN A 302 -31.24 3.46 1.30
CA ASN A 302 -31.19 2.46 2.36
C ASN A 302 -29.75 2.05 2.70
N LEU A 303 -28.89 1.85 1.69
CA LEU A 303 -27.46 1.61 1.91
C LEU A 303 -26.80 2.79 2.64
N MET A 304 -27.04 4.01 2.17
CA MET A 304 -26.42 5.22 2.74
C MET A 304 -26.91 5.53 4.16
N SER A 305 -28.15 5.17 4.51
CA SER A 305 -28.67 5.30 5.88
C SER A 305 -27.89 4.48 6.91
N SER A 306 -27.14 3.47 6.45
CA SER A 306 -26.32 2.62 7.31
C SER A 306 -24.94 3.19 7.64
N LEU A 307 -24.58 4.34 7.05
CA LEU A 307 -23.34 5.04 7.36
C LEU A 307 -23.34 5.52 8.80
N ASP A 308 -22.25 5.21 9.50
CA ASP A 308 -22.01 5.66 10.87
C ASP A 308 -20.85 6.65 10.89
N TYR A 309 -21.13 7.86 11.35
CA TYR A 309 -20.15 8.94 11.44
C TYR A 309 -19.02 8.64 12.45
N ALA A 310 -19.21 7.68 13.36
CA ALA A 310 -18.16 7.23 14.28
C ALA A 310 -17.07 6.39 13.61
N MET A 311 -17.31 5.85 12.39
CA MET A 311 -16.36 5.05 11.61
C MET A 311 -15.74 3.88 12.41
N SER A 312 -16.56 3.17 13.18
CA SER A 312 -16.11 2.01 13.93
C SER A 312 -15.86 0.81 13.00
N LYS A 313 -15.04 -0.16 13.44
CA LYS A 313 -14.85 -1.41 12.69
C LYS A 313 -16.18 -2.15 12.47
N GLN A 314 -17.04 -2.14 13.49
CA GLN A 314 -18.35 -2.78 13.43
C GLN A 314 -19.28 -2.11 12.43
N SER A 315 -19.26 -0.77 12.33
CA SER A 315 -20.09 -0.04 11.37
C SER A 315 -19.63 -0.27 9.94
N MET A 316 -18.32 -0.29 9.67
CA MET A 316 -17.79 -0.63 8.35
C MET A 316 -18.14 -2.06 7.94
N ASP A 317 -18.08 -3.02 8.87
CA ASP A 317 -18.45 -4.41 8.60
C ASP A 317 -19.96 -4.54 8.33
N LYS A 318 -20.80 -3.79 9.05
CA LYS A 318 -22.25 -3.70 8.79
C LYS A 318 -22.53 -3.11 7.41
N PHE A 319 -21.91 -1.99 7.06
CA PHE A 319 -22.03 -1.38 5.74
C PHE A 319 -21.59 -2.35 4.64
N SER A 320 -20.47 -3.06 4.82
CA SER A 320 -19.97 -4.02 3.83
C SER A 320 -20.98 -5.13 3.54
N LYS A 321 -21.66 -5.64 4.57
CA LYS A 321 -22.76 -6.61 4.38
C LYS A 321 -23.93 -6.01 3.59
N MET A 322 -24.32 -4.78 3.90
CA MET A 322 -25.41 -4.08 3.19
C MET A 322 -25.03 -3.76 1.74
N ALA A 323 -23.79 -3.33 1.49
CA ALA A 323 -23.29 -3.03 0.15
C ALA A 323 -23.31 -4.28 -0.74
N VAL A 324 -22.96 -5.46 -0.20
CA VAL A 324 -23.05 -6.72 -0.95
C VAL A 324 -24.51 -7.08 -1.27
N ALA A 325 -25.44 -6.83 -0.35
CA ALA A 325 -26.87 -7.01 -0.62
C ALA A 325 -27.37 -6.04 -1.69
N TRP A 326 -27.02 -4.75 -1.58
CA TRP A 326 -27.32 -3.70 -2.55
C TRP A 326 -26.79 -4.05 -3.94
N ARG A 327 -25.55 -4.54 -4.05
CA ARG A 327 -24.98 -4.99 -5.33
C ARG A 327 -25.83 -6.07 -6.00
N ARG A 328 -26.35 -7.04 -5.24
CA ARG A 328 -27.21 -8.09 -5.79
C ARG A 328 -28.52 -7.53 -6.32
N GLN A 329 -29.10 -6.56 -5.63
CA GLN A 329 -30.31 -5.87 -6.09
C GLN A 329 -30.01 -5.06 -7.35
N TYR A 330 -28.94 -4.25 -7.34
CA TYR A 330 -28.47 -3.48 -8.50
C TYR A 330 -28.37 -4.34 -9.75
N LEU A 331 -27.68 -5.49 -9.68
CA LEU A 331 -27.50 -6.39 -10.82
C LEU A 331 -28.78 -7.11 -11.26
N SER A 332 -29.85 -7.10 -10.46
CA SER A 332 -31.10 -7.81 -10.78
C SER A 332 -32.05 -7.02 -11.67
N TYR A 333 -31.98 -5.68 -11.62
CA TYR A 333 -32.89 -4.81 -12.38
C TYR A 333 -32.19 -3.83 -13.32
N MET A 334 -30.88 -3.60 -13.15
CA MET A 334 -30.14 -2.70 -14.03
C MET A 334 -29.94 -3.34 -15.39
N LYS A 335 -30.36 -2.64 -16.44
CA LYS A 335 -29.96 -2.97 -17.82
C LYS A 335 -28.51 -2.53 -17.99
N LEU A 336 -27.61 -3.51 -18.09
CA LEU A 336 -26.16 -3.33 -18.20
C LEU A 336 -25.69 -3.16 -19.64
#